data_AF-A0A8A4TNN9-F1
#
_entry.id   AF-A0A8A4TNN9-F1
#
_cell.length_a   1.000
_cell.length_b   1.000
_cell.length_c   1.000
_cell.angle_alpha   90.00
_cell.angle_beta   90.00
_cell.angle_gamma   90.00
#
_symmetry.space_group_name_H-M   'P 1'
#
loop_
_entity.id
_entity.type
_entity.pdbx_description
1 polymer ?
#
loop_
_entity_poly.entity_id
_entity_poly.type
_entity_poly.pdbx_seq_one_letter_code
_entity_poly.pdbx_strand_id
1 'polypeptide(L)'
;MAADEDDRFFVLDGVTSLYFYPDVLTKLNIDIVLEEPTARALWEERGYRGFALLPEGDVSFLAPGGDFEGVAPSEMGGNSLVHDGGFVFEVGDVRVDLRRFTIQRAALPWEWALLDAQGRTWFRLRHAHSELKLDRKRLELRHMDLALGPAWDGILKDPHLREANVGAGDLILNLALPERIYQFRGLCEPNFEGEVDIHLTQLGTVTVFANLDGKVAMAPSATLENVGVADVPWLRSIVPDGGISDPSEAGQHPYLIMAFYRMVDGRIVQVGYSDVKHAFFAVNSGCSCPGGQVLYVGCSDIYGASTNANRTYLAPRDEVTASTGEWTSLGSHFDGDPVDDRRDHSSAGHDSFEHRLFVQESVLQREEARYFVDAWYVVQGDIDIFNSMAYREVNPTEGTNWSFPPVAGMINGTVVDAWVPAGTMDIDEANVVVDTGEGHLNLAGKMFEESASSFRYEYALMNHDFDRRIQSFTLPLPEDVVVTDSAFFDGDEDAANDWTVAVEKDRVVWTAPDGADLDWGTMINFSLTCNGPPGSLNLELGVLEPGESNTLQAAGVGPVIACQSMLSFRKTLPSWPDAVGLLGLIETLNALCR
;
A
#
# COMPACT_ATOMS: atom_id res chain seq x y z
N MET A 1 6.74 20.66 -25.69
CA MET A 1 7.19 21.09 -27.04
C MET A 1 6.95 19.93 -27.98
N ALA A 2 6.56 20.16 -29.23
CA ALA A 2 6.50 19.06 -30.20
C ALA A 2 7.93 18.52 -30.38
N ALA A 3 8.17 17.27 -29.98
CA ALA A 3 9.44 16.60 -30.24
C ALA A 3 9.65 16.55 -31.76
N ASP A 4 10.83 17.00 -32.20
CA ASP A 4 11.22 16.98 -33.60
C ASP A 4 11.37 15.50 -34.05
N GLU A 5 11.23 15.22 -35.35
CA GLU A 5 11.42 13.84 -35.86
C GLU A 5 12.82 13.27 -35.57
N ASP A 6 13.77 14.15 -35.22
CA ASP A 6 15.17 13.87 -34.95
C ASP A 6 15.45 13.13 -33.62
N ASP A 7 14.49 13.00 -32.69
CA ASP A 7 14.67 12.33 -31.38
C ASP A 7 14.06 10.90 -31.31
N ARG A 8 13.78 10.26 -32.46
CA ARG A 8 13.17 8.91 -32.49
C ARG A 8 14.22 7.79 -32.33
N PHE A 9 13.97 6.89 -31.39
CA PHE A 9 14.74 5.65 -31.20
C PHE A 9 14.12 4.51 -32.01
N PHE A 10 14.94 3.55 -32.46
CA PHE A 10 14.46 2.33 -33.13
C PHE A 10 14.95 1.09 -32.40
N VAL A 11 14.06 0.10 -32.22
CA VAL A 11 14.40 -1.21 -31.66
C VAL A 11 15.04 -2.09 -32.74
N LEU A 12 16.19 -2.70 -32.45
CA LEU A 12 16.92 -3.60 -33.35
C LEU A 12 16.61 -5.07 -33.08
N ASP A 13 16.74 -5.46 -31.81
CA ASP A 13 16.43 -6.78 -31.27
C ASP A 13 16.23 -6.64 -29.76
N GLY A 14 15.97 -7.76 -29.09
CA GLY A 14 15.74 -7.77 -27.65
C GLY A 14 15.19 -9.07 -27.13
N VAL A 15 14.88 -9.07 -25.85
CA VAL A 15 14.27 -10.20 -25.14
C VAL A 15 13.11 -9.70 -24.31
N THR A 16 11.98 -10.39 -24.41
CA THR A 16 10.86 -10.24 -23.48
C THR A 16 10.85 -11.42 -22.52
N SER A 17 10.82 -11.13 -21.23
CA SER A 17 10.66 -12.13 -20.17
C SER A 17 9.25 -12.05 -19.62
N LEU A 18 8.55 -13.17 -19.51
CA LEU A 18 7.19 -13.24 -18.96
C LEU A 18 7.11 -14.29 -17.86
N TYR A 19 6.37 -13.98 -16.80
CA TYR A 19 6.05 -14.87 -15.70
C TYR A 19 4.56 -14.77 -15.39
N PHE A 20 3.92 -15.91 -15.14
CA PHE A 20 2.52 -15.98 -14.73
C PHE A 20 2.42 -16.49 -13.30
N TYR A 21 1.50 -15.93 -12.51
CA TYR A 21 1.28 -16.37 -11.13
C TYR A 21 0.55 -17.71 -11.11
N PRO A 22 1.20 -18.82 -10.69
CA PRO A 22 0.61 -20.15 -10.81
C PRO A 22 -0.70 -20.29 -10.03
N ASP A 23 -0.77 -19.73 -8.83
CA ASP A 23 -1.94 -19.80 -7.96
C ASP A 23 -3.15 -19.07 -8.58
N VAL A 24 -2.89 -17.90 -9.18
CA VAL A 24 -3.93 -17.14 -9.88
C VAL A 24 -4.40 -17.90 -11.12
N LEU A 25 -3.49 -18.38 -11.97
CA LEU A 25 -3.87 -19.14 -13.16
C LEU A 25 -4.67 -20.42 -12.81
N THR A 26 -4.26 -21.12 -11.75
CA THR A 26 -4.96 -22.31 -11.25
C THR A 26 -6.39 -21.96 -10.84
N LYS A 27 -6.59 -20.85 -10.10
CA LYS A 27 -7.94 -20.39 -9.75
C LYS A 27 -8.77 -20.01 -10.96
N LEU A 28 -8.15 -19.42 -11.98
CA LEU A 28 -8.81 -19.08 -13.23
C LEU A 28 -9.04 -20.28 -14.16
N ASN A 29 -8.59 -21.49 -13.78
CA ASN A 29 -8.62 -22.68 -14.61
C ASN A 29 -7.95 -22.45 -15.98
N ILE A 30 -6.82 -21.74 -15.96
CA ILE A 30 -5.97 -21.47 -17.11
C ILE A 30 -4.71 -22.33 -17.00
N ASP A 31 -4.60 -23.33 -17.85
CA ASP A 31 -3.44 -24.20 -17.90
C ASP A 31 -2.46 -23.74 -18.99
N ILE A 32 -1.18 -23.61 -18.64
CA ILE A 32 -0.11 -23.45 -19.63
C ILE A 32 0.31 -24.85 -20.08
N VAL A 33 -0.14 -25.25 -21.28
CA VAL A 33 0.11 -26.61 -21.81
C VAL A 33 1.35 -26.69 -22.71
N LEU A 34 1.88 -25.54 -23.12
CA LEU A 34 3.11 -25.44 -23.88
C LEU A 34 3.81 -24.11 -23.58
N GLU A 35 5.12 -24.20 -23.35
CA GLU A 35 6.05 -23.08 -23.26
C GLU A 35 7.17 -23.31 -24.27
N GLU A 36 7.37 -22.40 -25.21
CA GLU A 36 8.45 -22.43 -26.20
C GLU A 36 9.37 -21.22 -26.00
N PRO A 37 10.16 -21.15 -24.91
CA PRO A 37 11.13 -20.08 -24.72
C PRO A 37 12.23 -20.15 -25.79
N THR A 38 12.63 -18.99 -26.30
CA THR A 38 13.62 -18.85 -27.39
C THR A 38 14.83 -18.01 -26.99
N ALA A 39 14.81 -17.43 -25.79
CA ALA A 39 15.90 -16.69 -25.20
C ALA A 39 16.00 -16.95 -23.70
N ARG A 40 17.16 -16.61 -23.11
CA ARG A 40 17.34 -16.63 -21.65
C ARG A 40 16.53 -15.47 -21.04
N ALA A 41 15.68 -15.78 -20.07
CA ALA A 41 14.93 -14.77 -19.32
C ALA A 41 15.83 -13.97 -18.39
N LEU A 42 15.39 -12.77 -18.00
CA LEU A 42 16.10 -11.92 -17.03
C LEU A 42 16.14 -12.56 -15.63
N TRP A 43 15.03 -13.19 -15.23
CA TRP A 43 14.82 -13.81 -13.92
C TRP A 43 14.41 -15.27 -14.05
N GLU A 44 15.18 -16.05 -14.81
CA GLU A 44 14.87 -17.45 -15.13
C GLU A 44 14.73 -18.32 -13.86
N GLU A 45 15.52 -18.02 -12.83
CA GLU A 45 15.45 -18.65 -11.51
C GLU A 45 14.14 -18.38 -10.76
N ARG A 46 13.41 -17.32 -11.13
CA ARG A 46 12.11 -16.95 -10.57
C ARG A 46 10.94 -17.48 -11.40
N GLY A 47 11.21 -18.35 -12.38
CA GLY A 47 10.20 -18.97 -13.22
C GLY A 47 9.84 -18.19 -14.49
N TYR A 48 10.52 -17.09 -14.79
CA TYR A 48 10.30 -16.35 -16.04
C TYR A 48 10.71 -17.18 -17.27
N ARG A 49 10.06 -16.91 -18.40
CA ARG A 49 10.39 -17.47 -19.72
C ARG A 49 10.77 -16.35 -20.68
N GLY A 50 11.86 -16.54 -21.43
CA GLY A 50 12.43 -15.54 -22.33
C GLY A 50 12.09 -15.81 -23.79
N PHE A 51 11.74 -14.75 -24.52
CA PHE A 51 11.35 -14.79 -25.93
C PHE A 51 12.15 -13.77 -26.72
N ALA A 52 12.88 -14.25 -27.73
CA ALA A 52 13.68 -13.39 -28.60
C ALA A 52 12.79 -12.59 -29.56
N LEU A 53 13.17 -11.34 -29.82
CA LEU A 53 12.56 -10.54 -30.88
C LEU A 53 13.01 -11.02 -32.27
N LEU A 54 12.04 -11.13 -33.17
CA LEU A 54 12.29 -11.35 -34.60
C LEU A 54 12.59 -10.03 -35.31
N PRO A 55 13.42 -10.03 -36.38
CA PRO A 55 13.78 -8.82 -37.13
C PRO A 55 12.63 -8.13 -37.89
N GLU A 56 11.39 -8.61 -37.73
CA GLU A 56 10.22 -8.22 -38.51
C GLU A 56 9.44 -7.05 -37.88
N GLY A 57 9.87 -6.52 -36.73
CA GLY A 57 9.19 -5.46 -36.00
C GLY A 57 10.03 -4.20 -35.83
N ASP A 58 9.42 -3.02 -35.99
CA ASP A 58 9.95 -1.75 -35.53
C ASP A 58 9.02 -1.15 -34.46
N VAL A 59 9.63 -0.54 -33.47
CA VAL A 59 8.96 0.33 -32.51
C VAL A 59 9.81 1.59 -32.37
N SER A 60 9.15 2.74 -32.48
CA SER A 60 9.75 4.03 -32.16
C SER A 60 9.16 4.58 -30.87
N PHE A 61 9.99 5.24 -30.07
CA PHE A 61 9.56 5.92 -28.86
C PHE A 61 10.27 7.26 -28.72
N LEU A 62 9.67 8.13 -27.91
CA LEU A 62 10.24 9.44 -27.57
C LEU A 62 10.95 9.35 -26.23
N ALA A 63 12.12 9.98 -26.13
CA ALA A 63 12.82 10.10 -24.85
C ALA A 63 13.46 11.48 -24.63
N PRO A 64 12.66 12.56 -24.53
CA PRO A 64 13.19 13.89 -24.29
C PRO A 64 13.94 13.94 -22.96
N GLY A 65 15.10 14.61 -22.93
CA GLY A 65 15.91 14.69 -21.71
C GLY A 65 16.57 13.39 -21.26
N GLY A 66 16.34 12.28 -21.97
CA GLY A 66 16.88 10.96 -21.64
C GLY A 66 15.94 10.06 -20.84
N ASP A 67 14.69 10.45 -20.62
CA ASP A 67 13.66 9.62 -19.97
C ASP A 67 12.65 9.06 -20.99
N PHE A 68 12.18 7.83 -20.79
CA PHE A 68 11.22 7.18 -21.69
C PHE A 68 9.80 7.69 -21.43
N GLU A 69 9.21 8.43 -22.35
CA GLU A 69 7.85 9.00 -22.18
C GLU A 69 6.73 8.17 -22.83
N GLY A 70 7.09 7.07 -23.50
CA GLY A 70 6.13 6.16 -24.13
C GLY A 70 6.33 5.95 -25.63
N VAL A 71 5.52 5.04 -26.17
CA VAL A 71 5.65 4.60 -27.57
C VAL A 71 5.06 5.63 -28.53
N ALA A 72 5.85 6.00 -29.54
CA ALA A 72 5.48 6.97 -30.56
C ALA A 72 4.75 6.30 -31.73
N PRO A 73 3.74 6.96 -32.35
CA PRO A 73 3.20 6.48 -33.62
C PRO A 73 4.26 6.51 -34.74
N SER A 74 4.53 5.37 -35.39
CA SER A 74 5.32 5.33 -36.64
C SER A 74 4.45 5.63 -37.87
N GLU A 75 4.89 6.57 -38.73
CA GLU A 75 4.29 6.81 -40.05
C GLU A 75 4.78 5.80 -41.11
N MET A 76 5.85 5.05 -40.84
CA MET A 76 6.43 4.06 -41.76
C MET A 76 5.79 2.67 -41.66
N GLY A 77 4.80 2.50 -40.76
CA GLY A 77 4.21 1.21 -40.43
C GLY A 77 5.08 0.41 -39.47
N GLY A 78 4.42 -0.47 -38.70
CA GLY A 78 5.03 -1.25 -37.62
C GLY A 78 5.17 -0.45 -36.31
N ASN A 79 4.46 -0.93 -35.29
CA ASN A 79 4.54 -0.45 -33.90
C ASN A 79 4.62 -1.68 -32.99
N SER A 80 5.22 -2.74 -33.48
CA SER A 80 4.93 -4.10 -33.06
C SER A 80 6.19 -4.94 -33.01
N LEU A 81 6.54 -5.41 -31.82
CA LEU A 81 7.62 -6.34 -31.55
C LEU A 81 7.10 -7.76 -31.74
N VAL A 82 7.59 -8.46 -32.77
CA VAL A 82 7.21 -9.85 -33.05
C VAL A 82 8.19 -10.78 -32.34
N HIS A 83 7.69 -11.82 -31.69
CA HIS A 83 8.52 -12.74 -30.90
C HIS A 83 8.65 -14.10 -31.57
N ASP A 84 9.74 -14.80 -31.28
CA ASP A 84 9.90 -16.21 -31.58
C ASP A 84 9.46 -17.08 -30.40
N GLY A 85 8.81 -18.20 -30.68
CA GLY A 85 8.21 -19.06 -29.66
C GLY A 85 6.96 -18.46 -29.01
N GLY A 86 6.64 -18.86 -27.79
CA GLY A 86 5.48 -18.33 -27.06
C GLY A 86 4.82 -19.36 -26.15
N PHE A 87 3.52 -19.20 -25.96
CA PHE A 87 2.72 -20.03 -25.05
C PHE A 87 1.52 -20.65 -25.76
N VAL A 88 1.05 -21.77 -25.25
CA VAL A 88 -0.31 -22.24 -25.52
C VAL A 88 -1.02 -22.49 -24.20
N PHE A 89 -2.21 -21.89 -24.07
CA PHE A 89 -3.07 -22.06 -22.90
C PHE A 89 -4.28 -22.93 -23.23
N GLU A 90 -4.77 -23.64 -22.22
CA GLU A 90 -6.06 -24.33 -22.25
C GLU A 90 -6.95 -23.81 -21.12
N VAL A 91 -8.21 -23.53 -21.45
CA VAL A 91 -9.25 -23.12 -20.51
C VAL A 91 -10.52 -23.89 -20.84
N GLY A 92 -10.75 -24.99 -20.12
CA GLY A 92 -11.79 -25.95 -20.51
C GLY A 92 -11.54 -26.47 -21.93
N ASP A 93 -12.52 -26.30 -22.83
CA ASP A 93 -12.41 -26.72 -24.24
C ASP A 93 -11.75 -25.65 -25.15
N VAL A 94 -11.37 -24.49 -24.61
CA VAL A 94 -10.79 -23.40 -25.39
C VAL A 94 -9.27 -23.51 -25.37
N ARG A 95 -8.68 -23.54 -26.56
CA ARG A 95 -7.22 -23.49 -26.76
C ARG A 95 -6.81 -22.11 -27.27
N VAL A 96 -5.88 -21.48 -26.57
CA VAL A 96 -5.35 -20.15 -26.87
C VAL A 96 -3.90 -20.27 -27.31
N ASP A 97 -3.63 -20.02 -28.58
CA ASP A 97 -2.29 -20.13 -29.17
C ASP A 97 -1.64 -18.74 -29.26
N LEU A 98 -0.64 -18.51 -28.41
CA LEU A 98 0.20 -17.30 -28.39
C LEU A 98 1.63 -17.60 -28.85
N ARG A 99 1.81 -18.60 -29.71
CA ARG A 99 3.09 -18.73 -30.42
C ARG A 99 3.21 -17.60 -31.44
N ARG A 100 4.42 -17.05 -31.55
CA ARG A 100 4.74 -15.84 -32.32
C ARG A 100 3.85 -14.66 -31.95
N PHE A 101 3.65 -14.45 -30.66
CA PHE A 101 2.91 -13.30 -30.17
C PHE A 101 3.61 -11.98 -30.53
N THR A 102 2.83 -10.92 -30.50
CA THR A 102 3.28 -9.57 -30.83
C THR A 102 3.04 -8.66 -29.63
N ILE A 103 4.00 -7.79 -29.30
CA ILE A 103 3.79 -6.70 -28.34
C ILE A 103 3.75 -5.38 -29.10
N GLN A 104 2.71 -4.57 -28.90
CA GLN A 104 2.61 -3.26 -29.55
C GLN A 104 2.07 -2.20 -28.61
N ARG A 105 2.18 -0.93 -29.03
CA ARG A 105 1.58 0.22 -28.33
C ARG A 105 0.09 -0.02 -28.03
N ALA A 106 -0.31 0.17 -26.77
CA ALA A 106 -1.72 0.16 -26.39
C ALA A 106 -2.36 1.56 -26.54
N ALA A 107 -3.58 1.74 -26.02
CA ALA A 107 -4.26 3.03 -26.07
C ALA A 107 -3.53 4.09 -25.23
N LEU A 108 -3.05 3.69 -24.04
CA LEU A 108 -2.26 4.54 -23.15
C LEU A 108 -0.77 4.48 -23.56
N PRO A 109 -0.04 5.61 -23.56
CA PRO A 109 1.36 5.68 -23.99
C PRO A 109 2.34 4.77 -23.23
N TRP A 110 2.03 4.48 -21.97
CA TRP A 110 2.81 3.65 -21.03
C TRP A 110 2.31 2.21 -20.91
N GLU A 111 1.26 1.84 -21.66
CA GLU A 111 0.74 0.49 -21.71
C GLU A 111 1.09 -0.18 -23.04
N TRP A 112 1.37 -1.49 -22.97
CA TRP A 112 1.65 -2.33 -24.11
C TRP A 112 0.62 -3.45 -24.20
N ALA A 113 0.19 -3.78 -25.41
CA ALA A 113 -0.73 -4.87 -25.68
C ALA A 113 0.04 -6.07 -26.21
N LEU A 114 -0.22 -7.26 -25.66
CA LEU A 114 0.26 -8.55 -26.14
C LEU A 114 -0.86 -9.24 -26.93
N LEU A 115 -0.57 -9.53 -28.20
CA LEU A 115 -1.54 -10.01 -29.18
C LEU A 115 -1.12 -11.34 -29.80
N ASP A 116 -2.12 -12.09 -30.24
CA ASP A 116 -1.90 -13.25 -31.10
C ASP A 116 -1.68 -12.88 -32.57
N ALA A 117 -1.44 -13.89 -33.41
CA ALA A 117 -1.27 -13.73 -34.85
C ALA A 117 -2.52 -13.20 -35.59
N GLN A 118 -3.70 -13.14 -34.94
CA GLN A 118 -4.92 -12.54 -35.49
C GLN A 118 -5.15 -11.11 -34.99
N GLY A 119 -4.24 -10.56 -34.17
CA GLY A 119 -4.36 -9.21 -33.62
C GLY A 119 -5.37 -9.11 -32.48
N ARG A 120 -5.70 -10.21 -31.78
CA ARG A 120 -6.53 -10.18 -30.57
C ARG A 120 -5.64 -9.89 -29.36
N THR A 121 -6.01 -8.93 -28.52
CA THR A 121 -5.26 -8.60 -27.30
C THR A 121 -5.60 -9.56 -26.16
N TRP A 122 -4.63 -10.39 -25.80
CA TRP A 122 -4.76 -11.38 -24.73
C TRP A 122 -4.21 -10.88 -23.41
N PHE A 123 -3.16 -10.07 -23.43
CA PHE A 123 -2.63 -9.48 -22.21
C PHE A 123 -2.22 -8.03 -22.43
N ARG A 124 -2.03 -7.31 -21.33
CA ARG A 124 -1.49 -5.96 -21.29
C ARG A 124 -0.33 -5.90 -20.31
N LEU A 125 0.72 -5.17 -20.67
CA LEU A 125 1.86 -4.90 -19.82
C LEU A 125 1.85 -3.41 -19.44
N ARG A 126 1.94 -3.10 -18.14
CA ARG A 126 1.84 -1.72 -17.60
C ARG A 126 2.76 -1.50 -16.40
N HIS A 127 2.94 -0.25 -15.99
CA HIS A 127 3.76 0.17 -14.83
C HIS A 127 5.23 -0.28 -14.94
N ALA A 128 5.85 -0.05 -16.09
CA ALA A 128 7.27 -0.35 -16.25
C ALA A 128 8.13 0.59 -15.40
N HIS A 129 9.13 0.03 -14.74
CA HIS A 129 10.31 0.79 -14.34
C HIS A 129 11.20 0.92 -15.58
N SER A 130 11.15 2.09 -16.23
CA SER A 130 11.85 2.36 -17.48
C SER A 130 13.23 2.97 -17.24
N GLU A 131 14.22 2.45 -17.96
CA GLU A 131 15.59 2.97 -17.93
C GLU A 131 16.19 3.01 -19.34
N LEU A 132 16.59 4.19 -19.80
CA LEU A 132 17.26 4.39 -21.09
C LEU A 132 18.78 4.48 -20.91
N LYS A 133 19.48 3.38 -21.22
CA LYS A 133 20.93 3.25 -21.13
C LYS A 133 21.58 3.60 -22.46
N LEU A 134 21.86 4.89 -22.68
CA LEU A 134 22.44 5.40 -23.93
C LEU A 134 23.85 4.85 -24.22
N ASP A 135 24.67 4.66 -23.19
CA ASP A 135 26.01 4.06 -23.27
C ASP A 135 25.96 2.61 -23.75
N ARG A 136 24.91 1.88 -23.35
CA ARG A 136 24.65 0.48 -23.74
C ARG A 136 23.72 0.35 -24.95
N LYS A 137 23.21 1.47 -25.48
CA LYS A 137 22.22 1.53 -26.55
C LYS A 137 21.01 0.64 -26.27
N ARG A 138 20.42 0.80 -25.09
CA ARG A 138 19.40 -0.13 -24.59
C ARG A 138 18.27 0.61 -23.86
N LEU A 139 17.04 0.19 -24.10
CA LEU A 139 15.88 0.51 -23.27
C LEU A 139 15.53 -0.73 -22.45
N GLU A 140 15.39 -0.55 -21.14
CA GLU A 140 14.94 -1.59 -20.23
C GLU A 140 13.60 -1.16 -19.65
N LEU A 141 12.56 -1.96 -19.85
CA LEU A 141 11.25 -1.80 -19.24
C LEU A 141 11.07 -2.98 -18.29
N ARG A 142 11.21 -2.75 -16.99
CA ARG A 142 11.28 -3.83 -16.01
C ARG A 142 10.08 -3.86 -15.09
N HIS A 143 9.82 -5.03 -14.51
CA HIS A 143 8.86 -5.24 -13.44
C HIS A 143 7.43 -4.79 -13.78
N MET A 144 7.01 -5.01 -15.02
CA MET A 144 5.69 -4.63 -15.49
C MET A 144 4.62 -5.59 -14.95
N ASP A 145 3.44 -5.06 -14.62
CA ASP A 145 2.25 -5.88 -14.37
C ASP A 145 1.75 -6.50 -15.67
N LEU A 146 1.44 -7.81 -15.68
CA LEU A 146 0.85 -8.52 -16.82
C LEU A 146 -0.64 -8.80 -16.57
N ALA A 147 -1.51 -7.95 -17.13
CA ALA A 147 -2.94 -8.01 -16.94
C ALA A 147 -3.70 -8.73 -18.07
N LEU A 148 -4.85 -9.33 -17.74
CA LEU A 148 -5.76 -9.91 -18.73
C LEU A 148 -6.27 -8.86 -19.72
N GLY A 149 -6.16 -9.17 -21.00
CA GLY A 149 -6.73 -8.39 -22.10
C GLY A 149 -8.18 -8.76 -22.44
N PRO A 150 -8.83 -7.98 -23.32
CA PRO A 150 -10.24 -8.16 -23.65
C PRO A 150 -10.58 -9.48 -24.36
N ALA A 151 -9.60 -10.21 -24.91
CA ALA A 151 -9.85 -11.52 -25.52
C ALA A 151 -10.37 -12.57 -24.51
N TRP A 152 -10.12 -12.38 -23.21
CA TRP A 152 -10.57 -13.27 -22.15
C TRP A 152 -12.05 -13.13 -21.78
N ASP A 153 -12.69 -11.98 -22.05
CA ASP A 153 -14.06 -11.66 -21.63
C ASP A 153 -15.08 -12.74 -22.05
N GLY A 154 -14.93 -13.29 -23.25
CA GLY A 154 -15.82 -14.33 -23.78
C GLY A 154 -15.54 -15.74 -23.25
N ILE A 155 -14.41 -15.95 -22.60
CA ILE A 155 -13.91 -17.25 -22.14
C ILE A 155 -14.13 -17.41 -20.64
N LEU A 156 -13.62 -16.49 -19.84
CA LEU A 156 -13.68 -16.58 -18.37
C LEU A 156 -15.09 -16.26 -17.83
N LYS A 157 -15.89 -15.50 -18.59
CA LYS A 157 -17.29 -15.15 -18.26
C LYS A 157 -17.48 -14.53 -16.87
N ASP A 158 -16.42 -13.96 -16.32
CA ASP A 158 -16.41 -13.25 -15.04
C ASP A 158 -16.02 -11.79 -15.32
N PRO A 159 -16.98 -10.85 -15.24
CA PRO A 159 -16.71 -9.44 -15.54
C PRO A 159 -15.76 -8.78 -14.53
N HIS A 160 -15.56 -9.40 -13.36
CA HIS A 160 -14.71 -8.88 -12.30
C HIS A 160 -13.22 -9.13 -12.56
N LEU A 161 -12.89 -10.03 -13.49
CA LEU A 161 -11.51 -10.35 -13.88
C LEU A 161 -10.96 -9.45 -15.00
N ARG A 162 -11.75 -8.49 -15.48
CA ARG A 162 -11.29 -7.55 -16.50
C ARG A 162 -10.06 -6.81 -16.01
N GLU A 163 -8.97 -6.92 -16.76
CA GLU A 163 -7.69 -6.30 -16.43
C GLU A 163 -7.07 -6.77 -15.10
N ALA A 164 -7.53 -7.91 -14.57
CA ALA A 164 -6.90 -8.55 -13.44
C ALA A 164 -5.45 -8.91 -13.80
N ASN A 165 -4.53 -8.61 -12.89
CA ASN A 165 -3.12 -8.91 -13.07
C ASN A 165 -2.90 -10.41 -12.80
N VAL A 166 -2.24 -11.09 -13.74
CA VAL A 166 -2.04 -12.55 -13.73
C VAL A 166 -0.56 -12.92 -13.86
N GLY A 167 0.32 -11.93 -13.87
CA GLY A 167 1.74 -12.16 -13.99
C GLY A 167 2.58 -10.89 -13.93
N ALA A 168 3.81 -11.00 -14.41
CA ALA A 168 4.71 -9.89 -14.60
C ALA A 168 5.55 -10.06 -15.87
N GLY A 169 6.16 -8.97 -16.33
CA GLY A 169 7.02 -9.00 -17.51
C GLY A 169 8.14 -7.97 -17.52
N ASP A 170 9.15 -8.25 -18.33
CA ASP A 170 10.30 -7.37 -18.58
C ASP A 170 10.61 -7.34 -20.07
N LEU A 171 10.97 -6.19 -20.61
CA LEU A 171 11.46 -6.00 -21.97
C LEU A 171 12.86 -5.39 -21.93
N ILE A 172 13.83 -6.09 -22.52
CA ILE A 172 15.19 -5.59 -22.71
C ILE A 172 15.41 -5.40 -24.21
N LEU A 173 15.42 -4.15 -24.65
CA LEU A 173 15.41 -3.76 -26.06
C LEU A 173 16.74 -3.11 -26.44
N ASN A 174 17.45 -3.66 -27.41
CA ASN A 174 18.65 -3.03 -27.96
C ASN A 174 18.25 -2.06 -29.08
N LEU A 175 18.92 -0.92 -29.13
CA LEU A 175 18.47 0.25 -29.89
C LEU A 175 19.48 0.70 -30.94
N ALA A 176 18.95 1.22 -32.05
CA ALA A 176 19.65 2.18 -32.87
C ALA A 176 19.39 3.59 -32.32
N LEU A 177 20.48 4.31 -32.01
CA LEU A 177 20.40 5.69 -31.53
C LEU A 177 20.14 6.66 -32.70
N PRO A 178 19.37 7.73 -32.48
CA PRO A 178 19.23 8.81 -33.46
C PRO A 178 20.55 9.56 -33.69
N GLU A 179 20.63 10.34 -34.78
CA GLU A 179 21.82 11.13 -35.11
C GLU A 179 22.10 12.24 -34.08
N ARG A 180 21.06 12.72 -33.39
CA ARG A 180 21.15 13.68 -32.29
C ARG A 180 20.30 13.21 -31.12
N ILE A 181 20.81 13.42 -29.92
CA ILE A 181 20.07 13.20 -28.66
C ILE A 181 20.22 14.48 -27.86
N TYR A 182 19.10 15.16 -27.59
CA TYR A 182 19.10 16.32 -26.71
C TYR A 182 19.04 15.88 -25.24
N GLN A 183 20.19 15.89 -24.56
CA GLN A 183 20.26 15.78 -23.10
C GLN A 183 20.19 17.17 -22.47
N PHE A 184 19.22 17.41 -21.60
CA PHE A 184 19.21 18.59 -20.74
C PHE A 184 20.21 18.38 -19.59
N ARG A 185 21.48 18.73 -19.83
CA ARG A 185 22.49 18.72 -18.75
C ARG A 185 22.17 19.78 -17.70
N GLY A 186 22.19 19.40 -16.43
CA GLY A 186 22.13 20.30 -15.26
C GLY A 186 20.78 20.48 -14.57
N LEU A 187 19.70 19.84 -15.03
CA LEU A 187 18.40 19.88 -14.32
C LEU A 187 18.27 18.85 -13.20
N CYS A 188 19.13 17.82 -13.18
CA CYS A 188 18.98 16.63 -12.31
C CYS A 188 20.31 16.31 -11.60
N GLU A 189 20.98 17.35 -11.09
CA GLU A 189 22.05 17.15 -10.10
C GLU A 189 21.38 17.00 -8.72
N PRO A 190 21.52 15.85 -8.03
CA PRO A 190 20.83 15.63 -6.78
C PRO A 190 21.13 16.69 -5.72
N ASN A 191 20.09 17.23 -5.09
CA ASN A 191 20.15 18.13 -3.95
C ASN A 191 19.35 17.55 -2.78
N PHE A 192 20.06 16.94 -1.83
CA PHE A 192 19.47 16.35 -0.62
C PHE A 192 19.31 17.36 0.54
N GLU A 193 19.60 18.65 0.31
CA GLU A 193 19.51 19.69 1.34
C GLU A 193 18.11 20.29 1.38
N GLY A 194 17.42 20.17 2.51
CA GLY A 194 16.12 20.79 2.76
C GLY A 194 15.10 19.84 3.38
N GLU A 195 13.83 20.24 3.35
CA GLU A 195 12.70 19.43 3.82
C GLU A 195 12.29 18.44 2.72
N VAL A 196 12.21 17.16 3.09
CA VAL A 196 11.62 16.11 2.27
C VAL A 196 10.11 16.09 2.54
N ASP A 197 9.30 16.03 1.49
CA ASP A 197 7.84 15.94 1.59
C ASP A 197 7.32 15.07 0.44
N ILE A 198 6.64 13.97 0.76
CA ILE A 198 6.21 12.96 -0.21
C ILE A 198 4.70 12.81 -0.22
N HIS A 199 4.06 13.30 -1.28
CA HIS A 199 2.62 13.16 -1.41
C HIS A 199 2.25 11.87 -2.14
N LEU A 200 1.49 10.97 -1.51
CA LEU A 200 0.86 9.85 -2.20
C LEU A 200 -0.29 10.37 -3.08
N THR A 201 -0.14 10.29 -4.40
CA THR A 201 -1.06 10.89 -5.39
C THR A 201 -2.01 9.88 -6.05
N GLN A 202 -1.72 8.58 -5.93
CA GLN A 202 -2.63 7.54 -6.40
C GLN A 202 -2.52 6.25 -5.58
N LEU A 203 -3.66 5.74 -5.13
CA LEU A 203 -3.83 4.36 -4.69
C LEU A 203 -4.65 3.60 -5.74
N GLY A 204 -3.97 2.78 -6.54
CA GLY A 204 -4.49 2.16 -7.76
C GLY A 204 -5.06 0.76 -7.56
N THR A 205 -5.04 -0.08 -8.59
CA THR A 205 -5.74 -1.38 -8.58
C THR A 205 -5.20 -2.30 -7.49
N VAL A 206 -6.11 -2.94 -6.73
CA VAL A 206 -5.74 -4.03 -5.81
C VAL A 206 -5.70 -5.34 -6.60
N THR A 207 -4.54 -5.97 -6.64
CA THR A 207 -4.29 -7.24 -7.32
C THR A 207 -4.25 -8.37 -6.31
N VAL A 208 -4.88 -9.51 -6.64
CA VAL A 208 -4.73 -10.77 -5.91
C VAL A 208 -3.51 -11.53 -6.42
N PHE A 209 -2.63 -11.94 -5.50
CA PHE A 209 -1.43 -12.72 -5.80
C PHE A 209 -1.54 -14.17 -5.36
N ALA A 210 -2.41 -14.46 -4.39
CA ALA A 210 -2.68 -15.79 -3.89
C ALA A 210 -4.12 -15.88 -3.40
N ASN A 211 -4.79 -16.99 -3.70
CA ASN A 211 -6.09 -17.34 -3.16
C ASN A 211 -6.10 -18.86 -2.97
N LEU A 212 -5.83 -19.30 -1.75
CA LEU A 212 -5.81 -20.70 -1.36
C LEU A 212 -5.97 -20.81 0.15
N ASP A 213 -6.41 -21.97 0.62
CA ASP A 213 -6.54 -22.29 2.05
C ASP A 213 -7.34 -21.27 2.88
N GLY A 214 -8.36 -20.66 2.29
CA GLY A 214 -9.21 -19.68 2.97
C GLY A 214 -8.58 -18.30 3.14
N LYS A 215 -7.47 -18.00 2.45
CA LYS A 215 -6.73 -16.74 2.53
C LYS A 215 -6.57 -16.09 1.17
N VAL A 216 -6.54 -14.76 1.16
CA VAL A 216 -6.32 -13.94 -0.05
C VAL A 216 -5.15 -13.00 0.18
N ALA A 217 -4.05 -13.19 -0.56
CA ALA A 217 -2.93 -12.25 -0.58
C ALA A 217 -3.15 -11.21 -1.68
N MET A 218 -2.94 -9.93 -1.36
CA MET A 218 -3.20 -8.83 -2.27
C MET A 218 -2.22 -7.67 -2.10
N ALA A 219 -2.11 -6.81 -3.12
CA ALA A 219 -1.46 -5.51 -2.99
C ALA A 219 -2.09 -4.47 -3.93
N PRO A 220 -2.25 -3.21 -3.49
CA PRO A 220 -2.52 -2.10 -4.39
C PRO A 220 -1.27 -1.68 -5.18
N SER A 221 -1.45 -1.11 -6.36
CA SER A 221 -0.44 -0.24 -6.98
C SER A 221 -0.48 1.15 -6.31
N ALA A 222 0.65 1.86 -6.28
CA ALA A 222 0.75 3.16 -5.62
C ALA A 222 1.63 4.13 -6.43
N THR A 223 1.22 5.39 -6.51
CA THR A 223 1.98 6.49 -7.11
C THR A 223 2.16 7.60 -6.09
N LEU A 224 3.38 8.11 -5.99
CA LEU A 224 3.75 9.22 -5.10
C LEU A 224 4.46 10.32 -5.89
N GLU A 225 4.53 11.52 -5.34
CA GLU A 225 5.23 12.68 -5.87
C GLU A 225 6.10 13.32 -4.79
N ASN A 226 7.32 13.73 -5.14
CA ASN A 226 8.14 14.57 -4.26
C ASN A 226 7.67 16.02 -4.36
N VAL A 227 6.96 16.48 -3.34
CA VAL A 227 6.40 17.84 -3.24
C VAL A 227 7.24 18.75 -2.33
N GLY A 228 8.34 18.22 -1.79
CA GLY A 228 9.27 18.93 -0.93
C GLY A 228 10.24 19.83 -1.68
N VAL A 229 11.36 20.13 -1.02
CA VAL A 229 12.44 20.97 -1.59
C VAL A 229 13.78 20.25 -1.66
N ALA A 230 13.87 19.06 -1.09
CA ALA A 230 15.01 18.15 -1.18
C ALA A 230 14.66 16.90 -1.99
N ASP A 231 15.64 16.41 -2.76
CA ASP A 231 15.55 15.11 -3.42
C ASP A 231 15.62 13.98 -2.38
N VAL A 232 15.10 12.81 -2.72
CA VAL A 232 15.09 11.64 -1.82
C VAL A 232 16.02 10.55 -2.32
N PRO A 233 16.95 10.05 -1.48
CA PRO A 233 17.72 8.85 -1.79
C PRO A 233 16.78 7.66 -2.06
N TRP A 234 16.96 7.01 -3.19
CA TRP A 234 16.14 5.88 -3.64
C TRP A 234 17.02 4.68 -3.95
N LEU A 235 18.01 4.46 -3.08
CA LEU A 235 19.01 3.41 -3.22
C LEU A 235 18.35 2.03 -3.13
N ARG A 236 19.13 0.97 -3.35
CA ARG A 236 18.67 -0.41 -3.16
C ARG A 236 18.94 -0.87 -1.75
N SER A 237 18.18 -1.86 -1.29
CA SER A 237 18.43 -2.44 0.04
C SER A 237 19.80 -3.11 0.14
N ILE A 238 20.26 -3.85 -0.88
CA ILE A 238 21.45 -4.71 -0.73
C ILE A 238 22.24 -4.95 -2.04
N VAL A 239 23.51 -5.39 -1.96
CA VAL A 239 24.38 -5.67 -3.12
C VAL A 239 24.82 -7.14 -3.21
N PRO A 240 24.49 -7.93 -4.24
CA PRO A 240 23.84 -7.52 -5.47
C PRO A 240 22.34 -7.76 -5.38
N ASP A 241 21.54 -6.71 -5.43
CA ASP A 241 20.15 -6.86 -5.83
C ASP A 241 20.07 -7.03 -7.35
N GLY A 242 19.88 -8.29 -7.80
CA GLY A 242 19.58 -8.58 -9.19
C GLY A 242 20.71 -8.26 -10.19
N GLY A 243 21.97 -8.26 -9.75
CA GLY A 243 23.15 -8.28 -10.65
C GLY A 243 23.94 -6.98 -10.80
N ILE A 244 23.93 -6.08 -9.80
CA ILE A 244 24.83 -4.92 -9.76
C ILE A 244 26.14 -5.23 -9.03
N SER A 245 27.22 -4.61 -9.51
CA SER A 245 28.57 -4.72 -8.97
C SER A 245 29.07 -3.48 -8.22
N ASP A 246 28.27 -2.41 -8.13
CA ASP A 246 28.63 -1.16 -7.47
C ASP A 246 27.93 -1.05 -6.09
N PRO A 247 28.69 -1.15 -4.98
CA PRO A 247 28.15 -0.98 -3.63
C PRO A 247 27.57 0.41 -3.34
N SER A 248 27.90 1.43 -4.13
CA SER A 248 27.40 2.80 -3.91
C SER A 248 25.92 2.99 -4.27
N GLU A 249 25.28 1.99 -4.88
CA GLU A 249 23.85 1.99 -5.18
C GLU A 249 23.01 1.28 -4.10
N ALA A 250 23.61 0.80 -2.99
CA ALA A 250 22.87 0.29 -1.84
C ALA A 250 22.94 1.24 -0.65
N GLY A 251 21.86 1.29 0.13
CA GLY A 251 21.75 2.12 1.32
C GLY A 251 20.33 2.58 1.56
N GLN A 252 20.17 3.77 2.14
CA GLN A 252 18.88 4.35 2.51
C GLN A 252 17.92 4.50 1.31
N HIS A 253 16.67 4.14 1.56
CA HIS A 253 15.56 4.23 0.61
C HIS A 253 14.22 4.28 1.35
N PRO A 254 13.11 4.63 0.67
CA PRO A 254 11.77 4.57 1.26
C PRO A 254 11.21 3.17 1.42
N TYR A 255 10.26 3.04 2.33
CA TYR A 255 9.46 1.84 2.56
C TYR A 255 8.01 2.08 2.16
N LEU A 256 7.30 1.02 1.83
CA LEU A 256 5.85 1.02 1.64
C LEU A 256 5.24 -0.07 2.52
N ILE A 257 4.27 0.30 3.35
CA ILE A 257 3.38 -0.66 4.01
C ILE A 257 1.98 -0.58 3.43
N MET A 258 1.25 -1.70 3.51
CA MET A 258 -0.12 -1.82 3.04
C MET A 258 -0.94 -2.57 4.10
N ALA A 259 -2.17 -2.15 4.31
CA ALA A 259 -3.11 -2.81 5.21
C ALA A 259 -4.53 -2.82 4.64
N PHE A 260 -5.35 -3.67 5.25
CA PHE A 260 -6.73 -3.87 4.90
C PHE A 260 -7.60 -3.75 6.14
N TYR A 261 -8.72 -3.04 6.01
CA TYR A 261 -9.61 -2.73 7.12
C TYR A 261 -11.03 -3.13 6.78
N ARG A 262 -11.77 -3.56 7.80
CA ARG A 262 -13.21 -3.78 7.72
C ARG A 262 -13.91 -2.88 8.71
N MET A 263 -14.96 -2.20 8.26
CA MET A 263 -15.87 -1.45 9.10
C MET A 263 -17.24 -2.10 9.11
N VAL A 264 -17.69 -2.56 10.28
CA VAL A 264 -19.00 -3.22 10.49
C VAL A 264 -19.40 -3.07 11.96
N ASP A 265 -20.71 -3.07 12.26
CA ASP A 265 -21.24 -2.98 13.62
C ASP A 265 -20.77 -1.74 14.44
N GLY A 266 -20.43 -0.67 13.73
CA GLY A 266 -19.96 0.58 14.30
C GLY A 266 -18.47 0.62 14.65
N ARG A 267 -17.67 -0.39 14.24
CA ARG A 267 -16.23 -0.47 14.50
C ARG A 267 -15.45 -0.57 13.20
N ILE A 268 -14.27 0.07 13.14
CA ILE A 268 -13.23 -0.20 12.14
C ILE A 268 -12.15 -1.10 12.75
N VAL A 269 -11.74 -2.15 12.03
CA VAL A 269 -10.71 -3.11 12.47
C VAL A 269 -9.71 -3.31 11.34
N GLN A 270 -8.40 -3.28 11.64
CA GLN A 270 -7.35 -3.74 10.72
C GLN A 270 -7.39 -5.27 10.68
N VAL A 271 -7.65 -5.86 9.52
CA VAL A 271 -7.87 -7.31 9.37
C VAL A 271 -6.76 -8.00 8.56
N GLY A 272 -5.74 -7.24 8.20
CA GLY A 272 -4.55 -7.70 7.51
C GLY A 272 -3.60 -6.54 7.26
N TYR A 273 -2.31 -6.83 7.29
CA TYR A 273 -1.25 -5.87 7.01
C TYR A 273 -0.06 -6.59 6.37
N SER A 274 0.76 -5.87 5.60
CA SER A 274 2.00 -6.39 5.02
C SER A 274 3.19 -6.13 5.92
N ASP A 275 4.27 -6.86 5.67
CA ASP A 275 5.62 -6.42 6.03
C ASP A 275 6.05 -5.20 5.20
N VAL A 276 7.28 -4.69 5.40
CA VAL A 276 7.75 -3.48 4.69
C VAL A 276 8.26 -3.82 3.30
N LYS A 277 7.75 -3.12 2.27
CA LYS A 277 8.33 -3.17 0.93
C LYS A 277 9.44 -2.13 0.83
N HIS A 278 10.65 -2.58 0.54
CA HIS A 278 11.83 -1.77 0.26
C HIS A 278 11.77 -1.24 -1.18
N ALA A 279 11.77 0.08 -1.36
CA ALA A 279 11.94 0.68 -2.68
C ALA A 279 13.35 0.41 -3.24
N PHE A 280 13.46 0.35 -4.57
CA PHE A 280 14.71 -0.05 -5.24
C PHE A 280 15.02 0.73 -6.53
N PHE A 281 14.03 1.48 -7.03
CA PHE A 281 14.14 2.30 -8.24
C PHE A 281 13.05 3.36 -8.25
N ALA A 282 13.42 4.60 -8.59
CA ALA A 282 12.49 5.70 -8.85
C ALA A 282 12.35 5.87 -10.36
N VAL A 283 11.14 5.84 -10.89
CA VAL A 283 10.89 6.04 -12.32
C VAL A 283 11.09 7.50 -12.75
N ASN A 284 10.85 8.47 -11.85
CA ASN A 284 10.89 9.91 -12.14
C ASN A 284 9.96 10.34 -13.28
N SER A 285 8.70 9.90 -13.20
CA SER A 285 7.66 10.29 -14.15
C SER A 285 7.20 11.74 -13.96
N GLY A 286 6.72 12.36 -15.04
CA GLY A 286 6.11 13.71 -14.99
C GLY A 286 7.12 14.87 -14.96
N CYS A 287 8.42 14.57 -15.01
CA CYS A 287 9.51 15.54 -14.99
C CYS A 287 10.58 15.19 -16.05
N SER A 288 11.64 15.99 -16.14
CA SER A 288 12.71 15.79 -17.14
C SER A 288 13.91 15.00 -16.60
N CYS A 289 13.77 14.33 -15.46
CA CYS A 289 14.86 13.63 -14.80
C CYS A 289 14.79 12.13 -15.05
N PRO A 290 15.94 11.47 -15.27
CA PRO A 290 15.94 10.04 -15.57
C PRO A 290 15.56 9.24 -14.33
N GLY A 291 14.92 8.08 -14.54
CA GLY A 291 14.76 7.09 -13.49
C GLY A 291 16.10 6.59 -12.92
N GLY A 292 16.12 6.17 -11.67
CA GLY A 292 17.33 5.74 -10.99
C GLY A 292 17.20 5.64 -9.48
N GLN A 293 18.26 6.04 -8.78
CA GLN A 293 18.41 5.89 -7.33
C GLN A 293 18.19 7.20 -6.56
N VAL A 294 17.48 8.14 -7.18
CA VAL A 294 17.07 9.42 -6.62
C VAL A 294 15.66 9.70 -7.12
N LEU A 295 14.74 10.05 -6.21
CA LEU A 295 13.48 10.69 -6.59
C LEU A 295 13.67 12.20 -6.51
N TYR A 296 13.63 12.86 -7.66
CA TYR A 296 13.85 14.30 -7.71
C TYR A 296 12.59 15.08 -7.32
N VAL A 297 12.79 16.29 -6.80
CA VAL A 297 11.70 17.24 -6.52
C VAL A 297 10.84 17.48 -7.76
N GLY A 298 9.52 17.39 -7.60
CA GLY A 298 8.52 17.54 -8.66
C GLY A 298 8.40 16.34 -9.60
N CYS A 299 9.12 15.25 -9.34
CA CYS A 299 8.95 13.99 -10.05
C CYS A 299 8.03 13.04 -9.27
N SER A 300 7.36 12.15 -10.00
CA SER A 300 6.56 11.07 -9.43
C SER A 300 7.23 9.72 -9.59
N ASP A 301 6.91 8.80 -8.69
CA ASP A 301 7.29 7.40 -8.80
C ASP A 301 6.05 6.49 -8.76
N ILE A 302 6.06 5.46 -9.61
CA ILE A 302 4.90 4.58 -9.82
C ILE A 302 5.32 3.13 -9.56
N TYR A 303 4.83 2.55 -8.47
CA TYR A 303 4.95 1.12 -8.21
C TYR A 303 3.67 0.37 -8.60
N GLY A 304 3.82 -0.59 -9.50
CA GLY A 304 2.78 -1.57 -9.83
C GLY A 304 2.45 -2.48 -8.64
N ALA A 305 1.32 -3.18 -8.73
CA ALA A 305 0.94 -4.10 -7.66
C ALA A 305 1.94 -5.28 -7.56
N SER A 306 2.49 -5.73 -8.70
CA SER A 306 3.45 -6.84 -8.74
C SER A 306 4.74 -6.54 -7.99
N THR A 307 5.24 -5.30 -8.09
CA THR A 307 6.44 -4.87 -7.36
C THR A 307 6.16 -4.68 -5.88
N ASN A 308 4.99 -4.16 -5.51
CA ASN A 308 4.58 -4.01 -4.11
C ASN A 308 4.37 -5.37 -3.40
N ALA A 309 3.90 -6.40 -4.11
CA ALA A 309 3.75 -7.75 -3.56
C ALA A 309 4.98 -8.66 -3.77
N ASN A 310 6.09 -8.12 -4.27
CA ASN A 310 7.27 -8.93 -4.57
C ASN A 310 8.06 -9.20 -3.29
N ARG A 311 7.97 -10.44 -2.82
CA ARG A 311 8.65 -10.96 -1.62
C ARG A 311 10.18 -10.93 -1.69
N THR A 312 10.76 -10.58 -2.85
CA THR A 312 12.19 -10.27 -2.94
C THR A 312 12.55 -8.94 -2.25
N TYR A 313 11.58 -8.05 -2.14
CA TYR A 313 11.71 -6.69 -1.63
C TYR A 313 10.91 -6.46 -0.35
N LEU A 314 10.27 -7.49 0.18
CA LEU A 314 9.57 -7.41 1.46
C LEU A 314 10.46 -7.95 2.57
N ALA A 315 10.47 -7.29 3.71
CA ALA A 315 11.18 -7.72 4.91
C ALA A 315 10.37 -7.34 6.16
N PRO A 316 10.59 -8.01 7.30
CA PRO A 316 9.91 -7.71 8.56
C PRO A 316 9.97 -6.24 8.97
N ARG A 317 8.88 -5.76 9.58
CA ARG A 317 8.74 -4.35 10.03
C ARG A 317 9.72 -3.95 11.15
N ASP A 318 10.18 -4.91 11.95
CA ASP A 318 11.06 -4.68 13.10
C ASP A 318 12.50 -4.31 12.72
N GLU A 319 12.82 -4.29 11.43
CA GLU A 319 14.10 -3.83 10.91
C GLU A 319 14.16 -2.31 10.67
N VAL A 320 13.01 -1.63 10.68
CA VAL A 320 12.88 -0.21 10.37
C VAL A 320 12.46 0.56 11.61
N THR A 321 13.19 1.62 11.94
CA THR A 321 12.75 2.64 12.90
C THR A 321 11.78 3.58 12.18
N ALA A 322 10.49 3.44 12.42
CA ALA A 322 9.44 4.09 11.64
C ALA A 322 9.44 5.61 11.80
N SER A 323 9.70 6.13 13.01
CA SER A 323 9.70 7.58 13.29
C SER A 323 10.77 8.35 12.51
N THR A 324 11.89 7.69 12.18
CA THR A 324 13.02 8.32 11.48
C THR A 324 13.19 7.80 10.05
N GLY A 325 12.54 6.68 9.71
CA GLY A 325 12.76 5.95 8.47
C GLY A 325 14.15 5.30 8.38
N GLU A 326 14.87 5.14 9.51
CA GLU A 326 16.20 4.53 9.51
C GLU A 326 16.14 3.01 9.37
N TRP A 327 17.09 2.45 8.61
CA TRP A 327 17.29 1.01 8.42
C TRP A 327 18.76 0.73 8.13
N THR A 328 19.20 -0.50 8.34
CA THR A 328 20.54 -0.95 7.97
C THR A 328 20.48 -2.27 7.21
N SER A 329 21.27 -2.39 6.15
CA SER A 329 21.44 -3.65 5.43
C SER A 329 22.10 -4.72 6.27
N LEU A 330 23.03 -4.31 7.14
CA LEU A 330 23.87 -5.22 7.91
C LEU A 330 23.06 -6.03 8.93
N GLY A 331 22.91 -7.32 8.68
CA GLY A 331 22.15 -8.24 9.55
C GLY A 331 20.64 -8.12 9.39
N SER A 332 20.18 -7.46 8.32
CA SER A 332 18.78 -7.43 7.91
C SER A 332 18.33 -8.79 7.39
N HIS A 333 17.03 -8.92 7.15
CA HIS A 333 16.43 -10.07 6.48
C HIS A 333 17.15 -10.39 5.18
N PHE A 334 17.64 -9.38 4.45
CA PHE A 334 18.32 -9.59 3.18
C PHE A 334 19.77 -10.05 3.32
N ASP A 335 20.45 -9.73 4.43
CA ASP A 335 21.89 -9.96 4.66
C ASP A 335 22.09 -10.95 5.82
N GLY A 336 22.22 -12.22 5.47
CA GLY A 336 22.34 -13.33 6.41
C GLY A 336 23.78 -13.57 6.85
N ASP A 337 24.10 -14.80 7.24
CA ASP A 337 25.47 -15.19 7.61
C ASP A 337 26.24 -15.74 6.38
N PRO A 338 27.44 -15.19 6.05
CA PRO A 338 28.14 -14.12 6.75
C PRO A 338 27.57 -12.74 6.37
N VAL A 339 27.39 -11.89 7.38
CA VAL A 339 26.87 -10.53 7.18
C VAL A 339 27.86 -9.70 6.35
N ASP A 340 27.54 -9.47 5.07
CA ASP A 340 28.46 -8.94 4.07
C ASP A 340 27.84 -7.96 3.05
N ASP A 341 26.66 -7.42 3.37
CA ASP A 341 25.82 -6.58 2.52
C ASP A 341 25.44 -7.28 1.21
N ARG A 342 25.37 -8.61 1.19
CA ARG A 342 24.93 -9.40 0.03
C ARG A 342 23.63 -10.11 0.29
N ARG A 343 22.83 -10.18 -0.79
CA ARG A 343 21.53 -10.82 -0.74
C ARG A 343 21.67 -12.32 -0.49
N ASP A 344 21.35 -12.74 0.72
CA ASP A 344 21.26 -14.13 1.13
C ASP A 344 19.83 -14.66 1.08
N HIS A 345 18.87 -13.80 1.43
CA HIS A 345 17.44 -14.13 1.38
C HIS A 345 16.73 -13.41 0.23
N SER A 346 15.84 -14.16 -0.42
CA SER A 346 15.02 -13.72 -1.54
C SER A 346 13.70 -14.47 -1.51
N SER A 347 12.83 -14.24 -2.51
CA SER A 347 11.58 -14.98 -2.67
C SER A 347 11.68 -16.51 -2.75
N ALA A 348 12.88 -17.07 -2.88
CA ALA A 348 13.13 -18.50 -2.80
C ALA A 348 12.92 -19.03 -1.37
N GLY A 349 11.83 -19.75 -1.16
CA GLY A 349 11.51 -20.42 0.12
C GLY A 349 10.26 -19.88 0.81
N HIS A 350 9.86 -18.65 0.50
CA HIS A 350 8.62 -18.07 1.00
C HIS A 350 7.38 -18.76 0.41
N ASP A 351 6.35 -18.94 1.22
CA ASP A 351 5.03 -19.37 0.74
C ASP A 351 4.23 -18.20 0.13
N SER A 352 3.10 -18.49 -0.51
CA SER A 352 2.33 -17.48 -1.26
C SER A 352 1.83 -16.28 -0.45
N PHE A 353 1.88 -16.33 0.88
CA PHE A 353 1.40 -15.32 1.82
C PHE A 353 2.50 -14.60 2.60
N GLU A 354 3.62 -15.27 2.87
CA GLU A 354 4.72 -14.73 3.68
C GLU A 354 5.14 -13.32 3.20
N HIS A 355 5.28 -12.41 4.18
CA HIS A 355 5.53 -10.98 4.03
C HIS A 355 4.47 -10.13 3.29
N ARG A 356 3.51 -10.75 2.60
CA ARG A 356 2.48 -10.01 1.86
C ARG A 356 1.33 -9.60 2.77
N LEU A 357 0.64 -8.53 2.39
CA LEU A 357 -0.70 -8.28 2.89
C LEU A 357 -1.61 -9.45 2.47
N PHE A 358 -2.21 -10.11 3.46
CA PHE A 358 -3.27 -11.08 3.24
C PHE A 358 -4.40 -10.90 4.26
N VAL A 359 -5.58 -11.43 3.91
CA VAL A 359 -6.74 -11.52 4.80
C VAL A 359 -7.34 -12.91 4.74
N GLN A 360 -8.10 -13.28 5.77
CA GLN A 360 -8.96 -14.46 5.73
C GLN A 360 -10.17 -14.19 4.80
N GLU A 361 -10.58 -15.17 3.99
CA GLU A 361 -11.77 -15.07 3.13
C GLU A 361 -13.05 -14.84 3.95
N SER A 362 -13.12 -15.45 5.13
CA SER A 362 -14.24 -15.27 6.08
C SER A 362 -14.44 -13.81 6.50
N VAL A 363 -13.39 -12.98 6.42
CA VAL A 363 -13.46 -11.55 6.73
C VAL A 363 -14.19 -10.76 5.64
N LEU A 364 -14.09 -11.19 4.38
CA LEU A 364 -14.61 -10.50 3.18
C LEU A 364 -16.10 -10.75 2.93
N GLN A 365 -16.72 -11.67 3.67
CA GLN A 365 -18.11 -12.12 3.47
C GLN A 365 -19.06 -11.64 4.59
N ARG A 366 -18.95 -10.37 4.99
CA ARG A 366 -19.81 -9.75 6.01
C ARG A 366 -20.86 -8.84 5.38
N GLU A 367 -22.13 -9.03 5.74
CA GLU A 367 -23.22 -8.12 5.39
C GLU A 367 -22.99 -6.74 6.01
N GLU A 368 -23.38 -5.66 5.32
CA GLU A 368 -23.23 -4.26 5.75
C GLU A 368 -21.80 -3.77 5.99
N ALA A 369 -20.79 -4.61 5.76
CA ALA A 369 -19.40 -4.25 5.93
C ALA A 369 -18.90 -3.33 4.81
N ARG A 370 -18.12 -2.32 5.19
CA ARG A 370 -17.30 -1.50 4.29
C ARG A 370 -15.86 -1.93 4.41
N TYR A 371 -15.11 -1.93 3.31
CA TYR A 371 -13.72 -2.38 3.30
C TYR A 371 -12.81 -1.31 2.74
N PHE A 372 -11.61 -1.20 3.31
CA PHE A 372 -10.64 -0.20 2.92
C PHE A 372 -9.29 -0.87 2.73
N VAL A 373 -8.58 -0.45 1.68
CA VAL A 373 -7.15 -0.71 1.54
C VAL A 373 -6.43 0.60 1.82
N ASP A 374 -5.32 0.54 2.55
CA ASP A 374 -4.41 1.68 2.71
C ASP A 374 -3.02 1.37 2.14
N ALA A 375 -2.26 2.44 1.98
CA ALA A 375 -0.86 2.41 1.65
C ALA A 375 -0.19 3.62 2.32
N TRP A 376 1.01 3.42 2.84
CA TRP A 376 1.80 4.49 3.43
C TRP A 376 3.26 4.33 3.07
N TYR A 377 3.83 5.39 2.49
CA TYR A 377 5.26 5.49 2.27
C TYR A 377 5.96 6.06 3.50
N VAL A 378 6.88 5.30 4.08
CA VAL A 378 7.77 5.77 5.14
C VAL A 378 9.06 6.25 4.47
N VAL A 379 9.31 7.55 4.51
CA VAL A 379 10.47 8.17 3.88
C VAL A 379 11.26 8.92 4.94
N GLN A 380 12.57 8.69 4.99
CA GLN A 380 13.43 9.37 5.96
C GLN A 380 13.37 10.89 5.77
N GLY A 381 13.05 11.60 6.85
CA GLY A 381 12.97 13.07 6.88
C GLY A 381 11.70 13.66 6.26
N ASP A 382 10.71 12.83 5.91
CA ASP A 382 9.39 13.28 5.47
C ASP A 382 8.71 14.11 6.55
N ILE A 383 8.27 15.32 6.20
CA ILE A 383 7.73 16.27 7.18
C ILE A 383 6.24 16.09 7.45
N ASP A 384 5.52 15.34 6.61
CA ASP A 384 4.07 15.13 6.73
C ASP A 384 3.66 13.70 6.33
N ILE A 385 3.69 12.80 7.32
CA ILE A 385 3.30 11.40 7.11
C ILE A 385 1.85 11.26 6.59
N PHE A 386 0.97 12.23 6.86
CA PHE A 386 -0.44 12.13 6.53
C PHE A 386 -0.71 12.41 5.05
N ASN A 387 0.22 13.03 4.33
CA ASN A 387 0.13 13.17 2.88
C ASN A 387 0.86 12.02 2.14
N SER A 388 1.83 11.35 2.78
CA SER A 388 2.50 10.14 2.26
C SER A 388 1.71 8.85 2.48
N MET A 389 0.55 8.94 3.14
CA MET A 389 -0.44 7.87 3.26
C MET A 389 -1.79 8.21 2.64
N ALA A 390 -2.51 7.17 2.22
CA ALA A 390 -3.88 7.28 1.78
C ALA A 390 -4.62 5.95 1.96
N TYR A 391 -5.94 6.03 2.04
CA TYR A 391 -6.83 4.88 2.00
C TYR A 391 -7.84 5.00 0.86
N ARG A 392 -8.43 3.88 0.47
CA ARG A 392 -9.51 3.82 -0.50
C ARG A 392 -10.52 2.75 -0.13
N GLU A 393 -11.80 3.10 -0.18
CA GLU A 393 -12.89 2.14 -0.03
C GLU A 393 -12.99 1.24 -1.27
N VAL A 394 -13.08 -0.07 -1.03
CA VAL A 394 -13.20 -1.12 -2.04
C VAL A 394 -14.39 -2.02 -1.72
N ASN A 395 -14.93 -2.67 -2.75
CA ASN A 395 -16.03 -3.62 -2.61
C ASN A 395 -15.54 -5.04 -2.95
N PRO A 396 -15.08 -5.84 -1.97
CA PRO A 396 -14.69 -7.22 -2.20
C PRO A 396 -15.81 -7.97 -2.91
N THR A 397 -15.50 -8.51 -4.08
CA THR A 397 -16.46 -9.25 -4.90
C THR A 397 -15.91 -10.63 -5.20
N GLU A 398 -16.66 -11.63 -4.76
CA GLU A 398 -16.36 -13.04 -4.99
C GLU A 398 -16.75 -13.42 -6.43
N GLY A 399 -15.84 -14.08 -7.12
CA GLY A 399 -16.03 -14.63 -8.46
C GLY A 399 -15.23 -15.91 -8.61
N THR A 400 -14.64 -16.12 -9.79
CA THR A 400 -13.65 -17.21 -9.99
C THR A 400 -12.39 -16.97 -9.16
N ASN A 401 -12.04 -15.69 -8.96
CA ASN A 401 -11.08 -15.22 -7.98
C ASN A 401 -11.65 -13.95 -7.31
N TRP A 402 -11.07 -13.54 -6.19
CA TRP A 402 -11.46 -12.29 -5.53
C TRP A 402 -11.06 -11.07 -6.37
N SER A 403 -11.90 -10.05 -6.34
CA SER A 403 -11.63 -8.74 -6.90
C SER A 403 -12.03 -7.65 -5.91
N PHE A 404 -11.38 -6.48 -6.01
CA PHE A 404 -11.60 -5.36 -5.10
C PHE A 404 -11.83 -4.07 -5.88
N PRO A 405 -12.94 -3.97 -6.63
CA PRO A 405 -13.30 -2.74 -7.33
C PRO A 405 -13.37 -1.55 -6.37
N PRO A 406 -12.85 -0.37 -6.78
CA PRO A 406 -12.93 0.84 -5.97
C PRO A 406 -14.39 1.31 -5.85
N VAL A 407 -14.80 1.72 -4.65
CA VAL A 407 -16.10 2.38 -4.41
C VAL A 407 -15.98 3.88 -4.66
N ALA A 408 -14.84 4.46 -4.27
CA ALA A 408 -14.53 5.88 -4.44
C ALA A 408 -13.05 6.06 -4.82
N GLY A 409 -12.66 7.31 -5.09
CA GLY A 409 -11.24 7.70 -5.17
C GLY A 409 -10.53 7.53 -3.83
N MET A 410 -9.20 7.57 -3.84
CA MET A 410 -8.42 7.57 -2.61
C MET A 410 -8.65 8.86 -1.80
N ILE A 411 -8.35 8.80 -0.50
CA ILE A 411 -8.34 9.93 0.41
C ILE A 411 -7.00 9.91 1.14
N ASN A 412 -6.23 11.00 1.07
CA ASN A 412 -4.99 11.14 1.85
C ASN A 412 -5.29 11.21 3.35
N GLY A 413 -4.36 10.70 4.15
CA GLY A 413 -4.49 10.62 5.60
C GLY A 413 -4.79 9.20 6.09
N THR A 414 -5.02 9.10 7.39
CA THR A 414 -5.25 7.83 8.09
C THR A 414 -6.65 7.27 7.81
N VAL A 415 -6.77 5.95 7.68
CA VAL A 415 -8.07 5.28 7.51
C VAL A 415 -9.01 5.47 8.70
N VAL A 416 -8.47 5.84 9.87
CA VAL A 416 -9.27 6.18 11.07
C VAL A 416 -10.25 7.32 10.76
N ASP A 417 -9.88 8.24 9.86
CA ASP A 417 -10.72 9.36 9.44
C ASP A 417 -11.98 8.93 8.68
N ALA A 418 -11.99 7.71 8.12
CA ALA A 418 -13.16 7.12 7.50
C ALA A 418 -14.21 6.69 8.53
N TRP A 419 -13.80 6.43 9.78
CA TRP A 419 -14.65 5.99 10.89
C TRP A 419 -15.15 7.16 11.72
N VAL A 420 -14.22 8.03 12.18
CA VAL A 420 -14.52 9.27 12.90
C VAL A 420 -13.69 10.37 12.22
N PRO A 421 -14.28 11.45 11.68
CA PRO A 421 -13.53 12.45 10.93
C PRO A 421 -12.36 13.07 11.71
N ALA A 422 -11.30 13.45 10.99
CA ALA A 422 -10.10 14.05 11.57
C ALA A 422 -10.44 15.26 12.46
N GLY A 423 -9.87 15.29 13.67
CA GLY A 423 -10.03 16.41 14.61
C GLY A 423 -11.42 16.53 15.26
N THR A 424 -12.31 15.56 15.07
CA THR A 424 -13.60 15.50 15.78
C THR A 424 -13.37 15.46 17.29
N MET A 425 -14.11 16.30 18.01
CA MET A 425 -14.10 16.35 19.47
C MET A 425 -15.47 16.79 19.97
N ASP A 426 -16.36 15.82 20.08
CA ASP A 426 -17.73 15.97 20.55
C ASP A 426 -17.96 15.22 21.87
N ILE A 427 -19.20 15.21 22.34
CA ILE A 427 -19.53 14.56 23.61
C ILE A 427 -19.50 13.04 23.50
N ASP A 428 -19.82 12.50 22.32
CA ASP A 428 -20.07 11.09 22.01
C ASP A 428 -19.09 10.50 21.00
N GLU A 429 -18.25 11.32 20.36
CA GLU A 429 -17.16 10.85 19.49
C GLU A 429 -15.95 11.79 19.51
N ALA A 430 -14.76 11.21 19.33
CA ALA A 430 -13.50 11.92 19.26
C ALA A 430 -12.52 11.21 18.33
N ASN A 431 -11.67 11.96 17.62
CA ASN A 431 -10.53 11.46 16.87
C ASN A 431 -9.34 12.41 17.09
N VAL A 432 -8.29 11.91 17.74
CA VAL A 432 -7.13 12.69 18.15
C VAL A 432 -5.84 12.02 17.71
N VAL A 433 -5.00 12.78 17.01
CA VAL A 433 -3.60 12.43 16.78
C VAL A 433 -2.79 12.88 18.00
N VAL A 434 -2.04 11.95 18.58
CA VAL A 434 -1.07 12.20 19.65
C VAL A 434 0.31 12.23 19.00
N ASP A 435 0.81 13.43 18.76
CA ASP A 435 2.20 13.67 18.41
C ASP A 435 3.06 13.60 19.69
N THR A 436 3.97 12.64 19.71
CA THR A 436 4.84 12.38 20.85
C THR A 436 6.18 13.11 20.75
N GLY A 437 6.49 13.72 19.60
CA GLY A 437 7.83 14.16 19.21
C GLY A 437 8.78 13.03 18.80
N GLU A 438 8.40 11.78 19.04
CA GLU A 438 9.12 10.54 18.69
C GLU A 438 8.25 9.64 17.76
N GLY A 439 7.22 10.22 17.13
CA GLY A 439 6.21 9.51 16.32
C GLY A 439 4.78 9.88 16.71
N HIS A 440 3.83 9.27 16.02
CA HIS A 440 2.41 9.60 16.04
C HIS A 440 1.56 8.37 16.35
N LEU A 441 0.59 8.58 17.24
CA LEU A 441 -0.50 7.66 17.50
C LEU A 441 -1.81 8.32 17.11
N ASN A 442 -2.82 7.53 16.77
CA ASN A 442 -4.15 8.05 16.51
C ASN A 442 -5.20 7.27 17.30
N LEU A 443 -5.89 7.96 18.22
CA LEU A 443 -6.93 7.40 19.07
C LEU A 443 -8.29 7.99 18.68
N ALA A 444 -9.16 7.14 18.17
CA ALA A 444 -10.55 7.47 17.91
C ALA A 444 -11.47 6.70 18.88
N GLY A 445 -12.56 7.34 19.29
CA GLY A 445 -13.58 6.75 20.15
C GLY A 445 -14.97 7.19 19.74
N LYS A 446 -15.96 6.30 19.86
CA LYS A 446 -17.35 6.56 19.50
C LYS A 446 -18.32 5.85 20.45
N MET A 447 -19.38 6.53 20.85
CA MET A 447 -20.42 6.01 21.71
C MET A 447 -21.68 5.65 20.92
N PHE A 448 -22.30 4.53 21.29
CA PHE A 448 -23.57 4.03 20.79
C PHE A 448 -24.55 3.89 21.97
N GLU A 449 -25.73 4.50 21.86
CA GLU A 449 -26.79 4.34 22.85
C GLU A 449 -27.57 3.05 22.55
N GLU A 450 -27.38 2.02 23.37
CA GLU A 450 -28.11 0.74 23.28
C GLU A 450 -29.48 0.85 23.97
N SER A 451 -29.56 1.69 25.01
CA SER A 451 -30.79 2.14 25.67
C SER A 451 -30.49 3.36 26.55
N ALA A 452 -31.52 3.98 27.13
CA ALA A 452 -31.38 5.15 28.01
C ALA A 452 -30.47 4.95 29.25
N SER A 453 -30.09 3.71 29.58
CA SER A 453 -29.17 3.38 30.69
C SER A 453 -28.05 2.42 30.28
N SER A 454 -27.76 2.29 28.98
CA SER A 454 -26.72 1.41 28.47
C SER A 454 -26.04 2.05 27.25
N PHE A 455 -24.75 2.32 27.40
CA PHE A 455 -23.92 2.98 26.40
C PHE A 455 -22.73 2.08 26.06
N ARG A 456 -22.53 1.82 24.78
CA ARG A 456 -21.40 1.07 24.24
C ARG A 456 -20.39 2.05 23.67
N TYR A 457 -19.17 2.03 24.17
CA TYR A 457 -18.04 2.80 23.67
C TYR A 457 -17.14 1.87 22.86
N GLU A 458 -16.78 2.30 21.67
CA GLU A 458 -15.83 1.63 20.78
C GLU A 458 -14.62 2.55 20.62
N TYR A 459 -13.42 1.98 20.65
CA TYR A 459 -12.16 2.69 20.46
C TYR A 459 -11.33 2.02 19.37
N ALA A 460 -10.60 2.81 18.60
CA ALA A 460 -9.56 2.37 17.67
C ALA A 460 -8.28 3.13 18.00
N LEU A 461 -7.21 2.39 18.32
CA LEU A 461 -5.88 2.92 18.57
C LEU A 461 -4.96 2.43 17.46
N MET A 462 -4.56 3.37 16.60
CA MET A 462 -3.58 3.15 15.55
C MET A 462 -2.21 3.66 16.02
N ASN A 463 -1.17 2.84 15.89
CA ASN A 463 0.21 3.31 15.96
C ASN A 463 0.70 3.54 14.53
N HIS A 464 1.05 4.78 14.20
CA HIS A 464 1.61 5.10 12.89
C HIS A 464 3.11 4.79 12.89
N ASP A 465 3.90 5.61 13.57
CA ASP A 465 5.37 5.63 13.55
C ASP A 465 5.98 5.74 14.96
N PHE A 466 5.25 5.39 16.03
CA PHE A 466 5.81 5.45 17.39
C PHE A 466 6.51 4.14 17.78
N ASP A 467 7.84 4.12 17.63
CA ASP A 467 8.68 2.92 17.79
C ASP A 467 8.68 2.31 19.20
N ARG A 468 8.41 3.11 20.24
CA ARG A 468 8.46 2.67 21.65
C ARG A 468 7.28 1.80 22.08
N ARG A 469 6.32 1.57 21.17
CA ARG A 469 5.14 0.69 21.27
C ARG A 469 4.20 0.99 22.44
N ILE A 470 2.95 0.52 22.35
CA ILE A 470 1.96 0.65 23.42
C ILE A 470 1.64 -0.72 24.02
N GLN A 471 1.70 -0.83 25.35
CA GLN A 471 1.44 -2.07 26.10
C GLN A 471 0.17 -2.02 26.95
N SER A 472 -0.46 -0.85 27.12
CA SER A 472 -1.71 -0.75 27.87
C SER A 472 -2.57 0.43 27.45
N PHE A 473 -3.88 0.28 27.60
CA PHE A 473 -4.89 1.32 27.44
C PHE A 473 -5.72 1.43 28.72
N THR A 474 -5.81 2.64 29.28
CA THR A 474 -6.53 2.90 30.53
C THR A 474 -7.64 3.92 30.31
N LEU A 475 -8.87 3.52 30.66
CA LEU A 475 -10.07 4.33 30.63
C LEU A 475 -10.53 4.62 32.07
N PRO A 476 -10.49 5.88 32.55
CA PRO A 476 -11.01 6.26 33.86
C PRO A 476 -12.53 6.06 33.98
N LEU A 477 -12.98 5.49 35.11
CA LEU A 477 -14.39 5.30 35.43
C LEU A 477 -14.83 6.23 36.57
N PRO A 478 -15.90 7.01 36.39
CA PRO A 478 -16.53 7.74 37.47
C PRO A 478 -17.15 6.82 38.54
N GLU A 479 -17.40 7.39 39.72
CA GLU A 479 -18.21 6.72 40.73
C GLU A 479 -19.62 6.42 40.19
N ASP A 480 -20.17 5.25 40.55
CA ASP A 480 -21.46 4.71 40.12
C ASP A 480 -21.56 4.19 38.66
N VAL A 481 -20.48 4.27 37.88
CA VAL A 481 -20.43 3.58 36.58
C VAL A 481 -20.20 2.09 36.79
N VAL A 482 -21.08 1.28 36.23
CA VAL A 482 -21.06 -0.18 36.24
C VAL A 482 -20.84 -0.66 34.83
N VAL A 483 -19.70 -1.31 34.61
CA VAL A 483 -19.37 -2.00 33.36
C VAL A 483 -20.15 -3.30 33.31
N THR A 484 -20.87 -3.52 32.22
CA THR A 484 -21.65 -4.74 31.96
C THR A 484 -21.00 -5.64 30.93
N ASP A 485 -20.18 -5.10 30.05
CA ASP A 485 -19.43 -5.85 29.04
C ASP A 485 -18.15 -5.12 28.64
N SER A 486 -17.13 -5.86 28.22
CA SER A 486 -15.87 -5.32 27.71
C SER A 486 -15.22 -6.31 26.75
N ALA A 487 -14.60 -5.82 25.68
CA ALA A 487 -13.92 -6.64 24.69
C ALA A 487 -12.66 -5.98 24.12
N PHE A 488 -11.84 -6.79 23.48
CA PHE A 488 -10.62 -6.43 22.75
C PHE A 488 -10.67 -7.05 21.35
N PHE A 489 -10.09 -6.38 20.35
CA PHE A 489 -9.96 -6.90 18.99
C PHE A 489 -8.66 -6.37 18.37
N ASP A 490 -7.85 -7.26 17.81
CA ASP A 490 -6.65 -6.95 17.00
C ASP A 490 -6.80 -7.37 15.54
N GLY A 491 -7.93 -7.99 15.20
CA GLY A 491 -8.29 -8.35 13.83
C GLY A 491 -7.82 -9.73 13.38
N ASP A 492 -7.21 -10.52 14.25
CA ASP A 492 -6.89 -11.92 13.99
C ASP A 492 -7.84 -12.89 14.73
N GLU A 493 -7.49 -14.18 14.77
CA GLU A 493 -8.27 -15.24 15.44
C GLU A 493 -7.48 -15.93 16.58
N ASP A 494 -6.30 -15.41 16.94
CA ASP A 494 -5.38 -16.00 17.91
C ASP A 494 -5.60 -15.43 19.32
N ALA A 495 -6.57 -15.98 20.06
CA ALA A 495 -6.83 -15.53 21.43
C ALA A 495 -5.64 -15.64 22.43
N ALA A 496 -4.48 -16.17 22.03
CA ALA A 496 -3.28 -16.20 22.86
C ALA A 496 -2.54 -14.85 22.91
N ASN A 497 -2.70 -13.97 21.92
CA ASN A 497 -2.10 -12.63 21.90
C ASN A 497 -3.08 -11.51 22.35
N ASP A 498 -4.35 -11.86 22.61
CA ASP A 498 -5.39 -10.94 23.06
C ASP A 498 -5.00 -10.17 24.34
N TRP A 499 -5.22 -8.85 24.33
CA TRP A 499 -5.02 -8.02 25.52
C TRP A 499 -6.04 -8.36 26.60
N THR A 500 -5.55 -8.51 27.83
CA THR A 500 -6.40 -8.83 28.98
C THR A 500 -7.03 -7.57 29.57
N VAL A 501 -8.28 -7.68 30.02
CA VAL A 501 -9.03 -6.55 30.59
C VAL A 501 -9.21 -6.70 32.11
N ALA A 502 -8.91 -5.65 32.85
CA ALA A 502 -9.18 -5.51 34.28
C ALA A 502 -10.14 -4.35 34.53
N VAL A 503 -11.34 -4.67 35.03
CA VAL A 503 -12.32 -3.67 35.46
C VAL A 503 -12.13 -3.41 36.95
N GLU A 504 -11.64 -2.22 37.29
CA GLU A 504 -11.46 -1.75 38.65
C GLU A 504 -12.57 -0.77 39.05
N LYS A 505 -12.52 -0.26 40.29
CA LYS A 505 -13.54 0.68 40.79
C LYS A 505 -13.50 2.02 40.03
N ASP A 506 -12.31 2.49 39.66
CA ASP A 506 -12.06 3.83 39.15
C ASP A 506 -11.47 3.85 37.72
N ARG A 507 -11.29 2.68 37.10
CA ARG A 507 -10.78 2.55 35.73
C ARG A 507 -11.05 1.17 35.13
N VAL A 508 -10.93 1.09 33.81
CA VAL A 508 -10.73 -0.15 33.05
C VAL A 508 -9.33 -0.09 32.44
N VAL A 509 -8.59 -1.18 32.55
CA VAL A 509 -7.24 -1.30 31.98
C VAL A 509 -7.21 -2.50 31.06
N TRP A 510 -6.81 -2.29 29.80
CA TRP A 510 -6.40 -3.35 28.90
C TRP A 510 -4.87 -3.44 28.91
N THR A 511 -4.32 -4.64 28.97
CA THR A 511 -2.87 -4.89 29.06
C THR A 511 -2.46 -5.98 28.08
N ALA A 512 -1.44 -5.67 27.27
CA ALA A 512 -0.84 -6.60 26.32
C ALA A 512 -0.20 -7.80 27.04
N PRO A 513 -0.35 -9.03 26.54
CA PRO A 513 0.55 -10.11 26.91
C PRO A 513 1.95 -9.87 26.32
N ASP A 514 2.95 -10.60 26.84
CA ASP A 514 4.34 -10.49 26.39
C ASP A 514 4.45 -10.74 24.88
N GLY A 515 4.94 -9.75 24.13
CA GLY A 515 5.16 -9.83 22.68
C GLY A 515 3.94 -9.53 21.81
N ALA A 516 2.84 -9.02 22.39
CA ALA A 516 1.65 -8.58 21.67
C ALA A 516 1.37 -7.08 21.89
N ASP A 517 2.42 -6.28 22.09
CA ASP A 517 2.33 -4.83 22.13
C ASP A 517 1.89 -4.24 20.77
N LEU A 518 1.34 -3.02 20.81
CA LEU A 518 0.95 -2.29 19.61
C LEU A 518 2.17 -1.64 18.95
N ASP A 519 2.68 -2.31 17.92
CA ASP A 519 3.80 -1.84 17.10
C ASP A 519 3.34 -0.96 15.93
N TRP A 520 4.28 -0.31 15.26
CA TRP A 520 4.02 0.67 14.22
C TRP A 520 3.29 0.09 12.99
N GLY A 521 2.47 0.94 12.37
CA GLY A 521 1.60 0.59 11.25
C GLY A 521 0.47 -0.41 11.60
N THR A 522 0.13 -0.59 12.88
CA THR A 522 -0.93 -1.51 13.31
C THR A 522 -2.03 -0.83 14.12
N MET A 523 -3.23 -1.43 14.13
CA MET A 523 -4.40 -0.93 14.85
C MET A 523 -5.01 -2.00 15.73
N ILE A 524 -5.36 -1.63 16.97
CA ILE A 524 -6.18 -2.44 17.88
C ILE A 524 -7.43 -1.69 18.31
N ASN A 525 -8.42 -2.43 18.80
CA ASN A 525 -9.71 -1.91 19.23
C ASN A 525 -10.09 -2.37 20.63
N PHE A 526 -10.86 -1.52 21.31
CA PHE A 526 -11.42 -1.78 22.62
C PHE A 526 -12.91 -1.48 22.63
N SER A 527 -13.69 -2.28 23.34
CA SER A 527 -15.12 -2.03 23.56
C SER A 527 -15.47 -2.05 25.04
N LEU A 528 -16.36 -1.15 25.45
CA LEU A 528 -16.87 -1.06 26.81
C LEU A 528 -18.37 -0.78 26.78
N THR A 529 -19.19 -1.62 27.41
CA THR A 529 -20.60 -1.32 27.66
C THR A 529 -20.82 -1.03 29.14
N CYS A 530 -21.45 0.10 29.45
CA CYS A 530 -21.75 0.50 30.83
C CYS A 530 -23.00 1.38 30.94
N ASN A 531 -23.38 1.73 32.16
CA ASN A 531 -24.50 2.65 32.44
C ASN A 531 -24.11 4.14 32.46
N GLY A 532 -22.83 4.48 32.22
CA GLY A 532 -22.33 5.85 32.27
C GLY A 532 -22.57 6.60 30.95
N PRO A 533 -23.24 7.78 30.97
CA PRO A 533 -23.46 8.58 29.76
C PRO A 533 -22.16 9.19 29.22
N PRO A 534 -22.13 9.57 27.93
CA PRO A 534 -20.92 10.04 27.27
C PRO A 534 -20.47 11.42 27.75
N GLY A 535 -19.16 11.61 27.77
CA GLY A 535 -18.51 12.91 27.91
C GLY A 535 -17.01 12.84 27.65
N SER A 536 -16.40 14.02 27.54
CA SER A 536 -14.97 14.14 27.28
C SER A 536 -14.15 13.80 28.54
N LEU A 537 -13.07 13.05 28.34
CA LEU A 537 -12.11 12.68 29.38
C LEU A 537 -10.71 12.49 28.79
N ASN A 538 -9.71 12.31 29.65
CA ASN A 538 -8.36 11.93 29.21
C ASN A 538 -8.20 10.41 29.36
N LEU A 539 -7.81 9.79 28.25
CA LEU A 539 -7.44 8.39 28.16
C LEU A 539 -5.92 8.28 28.30
N GLU A 540 -5.47 7.17 28.86
CA GLU A 540 -4.05 6.95 29.12
C GLU A 540 -3.53 5.76 28.31
N LEU A 541 -2.37 5.96 27.65
CA LEU A 541 -1.64 4.92 26.93
C LEU A 541 -0.35 4.61 27.68
N GLY A 542 -0.11 3.35 28.00
CA GLY A 542 1.14 2.89 28.60
C GLY A 542 2.14 2.51 27.53
N VAL A 543 3.32 3.10 27.57
CA VAL A 543 4.40 2.86 26.61
C VAL A 543 5.22 1.65 27.06
N LEU A 544 5.60 0.77 26.13
CA LEU A 544 6.39 -0.42 26.44
C LEU A 544 7.85 -0.04 26.76
N GLU A 545 8.48 0.70 25.85
CA GLU A 545 9.90 0.99 25.92
C GLU A 545 10.21 2.27 26.71
N PRO A 546 11.36 2.32 27.42
CA PRO A 546 11.71 3.47 28.26
C PRO A 546 12.00 4.73 27.43
N GLY A 547 11.68 5.90 27.99
CA GLY A 547 12.01 7.22 27.43
C GLY A 547 11.64 8.36 28.39
N GLU A 548 11.34 9.56 27.88
CA GLU A 548 11.05 10.72 28.73
C GLU A 548 9.79 10.51 29.61
N SER A 549 8.74 9.95 29.01
CA SER A 549 7.55 9.46 29.69
C SER A 549 7.22 8.06 29.23
N ASN A 550 6.79 7.19 30.14
CA ASN A 550 6.25 5.87 29.82
C ASN A 550 4.71 5.85 29.80
N THR A 551 4.12 7.05 29.79
CA THR A 551 2.68 7.25 29.81
C THR A 551 2.33 8.43 28.91
N LEU A 552 1.41 8.22 27.97
CA LEU A 552 0.87 9.25 27.10
C LEU A 552 -0.58 9.53 27.48
N GLN A 553 -1.04 10.76 27.22
CA GLN A 553 -2.40 11.19 27.48
C GLN A 553 -3.05 11.59 26.16
N ALA A 554 -4.26 11.07 25.92
CA ALA A 554 -5.05 11.38 24.75
C ALA A 554 -6.42 11.92 25.18
N ALA A 555 -6.83 13.06 24.62
CA ALA A 555 -8.21 13.51 24.80
C ALA A 555 -9.13 12.55 24.06
N GLY A 556 -10.25 12.19 24.68
CA GLY A 556 -11.21 11.28 24.08
C GLY A 556 -12.59 11.38 24.71
N VAL A 557 -13.42 10.42 24.36
CA VAL A 557 -14.77 10.24 24.90
C VAL A 557 -14.83 9.01 25.79
N GLY A 558 -15.66 9.03 26.83
CA GLY A 558 -15.99 7.84 27.59
C GLY A 558 -17.09 8.13 28.62
N PRO A 559 -17.37 7.19 29.54
CA PRO A 559 -18.39 7.36 30.54
C PRO A 559 -18.01 8.45 31.55
N VAL A 560 -18.90 9.41 31.74
CA VAL A 560 -18.79 10.46 32.77
C VAL A 560 -20.00 10.46 33.68
N ILE A 561 -19.94 11.16 34.82
CA ILE A 561 -21.13 11.36 35.64
C ILE A 561 -22.13 12.19 34.82
N ALA A 562 -23.43 11.84 34.86
CA ALA A 562 -24.48 12.50 34.07
C ALA A 562 -24.46 14.05 34.16
N CYS A 563 -24.01 14.61 35.28
CA CYS A 563 -23.87 16.06 35.45
C CYS A 563 -22.73 16.68 34.61
N GLN A 564 -21.61 15.96 34.43
CA GLN A 564 -20.51 16.38 33.56
C GLN A 564 -20.91 16.29 32.08
N SER A 565 -21.67 15.27 31.71
CA SER A 565 -22.25 15.14 30.37
C SER A 565 -23.11 16.38 30.00
N MET A 566 -23.98 16.83 30.91
CA MET A 566 -24.79 18.04 30.71
C MET A 566 -23.96 19.34 30.61
N LEU A 567 -22.81 19.42 31.28
CA LEU A 567 -21.89 20.56 31.20
C LEU A 567 -21.14 20.60 29.85
N SER A 568 -20.75 19.45 29.32
CA SER A 568 -20.18 19.34 27.97
C SER A 568 -21.20 19.70 26.89
N PHE A 569 -22.45 19.27 27.06
CA PHE A 569 -23.58 19.64 26.17
C PHE A 569 -23.85 21.16 26.15
N ARG A 570 -23.53 21.89 27.22
CA ARG A 570 -23.67 23.37 27.26
C ARG A 570 -22.68 24.07 26.32
N LYS A 571 -21.51 23.49 26.06
CA LYS A 571 -20.47 24.10 25.20
C LYS A 571 -20.79 23.98 23.71
N THR A 572 -21.65 23.05 23.31
CA THR A 572 -22.00 22.76 21.91
C THR A 572 -23.33 23.39 21.44
N LEU A 573 -24.10 24.02 22.33
CA LEU A 573 -25.36 24.67 21.94
C LEU A 573 -25.12 25.99 21.17
N PRO A 574 -25.72 26.19 19.98
CA PRO A 574 -25.67 27.47 19.28
C PRO A 574 -26.43 28.55 20.07
N SER A 575 -25.98 29.80 20.00
CA SER A 575 -26.56 30.95 20.70
C SER A 575 -27.94 31.34 20.12
N TRP A 576 -29.01 30.64 20.53
CA TRP A 576 -30.38 30.97 20.16
C TRP A 576 -31.11 31.71 21.29
N PRO A 577 -31.91 32.76 21.01
CA PRO A 577 -32.58 33.56 22.04
C PRO A 577 -33.61 32.80 22.91
N ASP A 578 -34.07 31.63 22.48
CA ASP A 578 -35.12 30.85 23.17
C ASP A 578 -34.59 29.77 24.13
N ALA A 579 -33.27 29.68 24.35
CA ALA A 579 -32.64 28.70 25.24
C ALA A 579 -32.79 29.00 26.76
N VAL A 580 -33.51 30.06 27.13
CA VAL A 580 -33.63 30.54 28.52
C VAL A 580 -34.27 29.49 29.45
N GLY A 581 -35.22 28.69 28.94
CA GLY A 581 -35.84 27.61 29.71
C GLY A 581 -34.92 26.40 29.93
N LEU A 582 -34.05 26.09 28.95
CA LEU A 582 -33.10 24.98 29.01
C LEU A 582 -31.91 25.33 29.94
N LEU A 583 -31.44 26.57 29.88
CA LEU A 583 -30.39 27.10 30.77
C LEU A 583 -30.81 27.08 32.25
N GLY A 584 -32.07 27.41 32.56
CA GLY A 584 -32.60 27.34 33.92
C GLY A 584 -32.68 25.91 34.49
N LEU A 585 -32.98 24.92 33.63
CA LEU A 585 -32.96 23.50 34.02
C LEU A 585 -31.52 23.03 34.32
N ILE A 586 -30.57 23.43 33.47
CA ILE A 586 -29.13 23.15 33.63
C ILE A 586 -28.57 23.82 34.90
N GLU A 587 -28.97 25.05 35.24
CA GLU A 587 -28.56 25.71 36.49
C GLU A 587 -29.13 25.03 37.74
N THR A 588 -30.36 24.53 37.67
CA THR A 588 -30.99 23.79 38.78
C THR A 588 -30.32 22.43 38.98
N LEU A 589 -29.92 21.75 37.89
CA LEU A 589 -29.16 20.50 37.93
C LEU A 589 -27.73 20.72 38.44
N ASN A 590 -27.06 21.82 38.06
CA ASN A 590 -25.74 22.20 38.57
C ASN A 590 -25.71 22.44 40.10
N ALA A 591 -26.82 22.91 40.68
CA ALA A 591 -26.93 23.12 42.12
C ALA A 591 -27.13 21.81 42.91
N LEU A 592 -27.65 20.76 42.26
CA LEU A 592 -27.80 19.42 42.83
C LEU A 592 -26.50 18.60 42.78
N CYS A 593 -25.51 19.04 41.99
CA CYS A 593 -24.22 18.37 41.80
C CYS A 593 -23.09 18.85 42.73
N ARG A 594 -23.37 19.74 43.72
CA ARG A 594 -22.40 20.24 44.69
C ARG A 594 -22.53 19.60 46.06
#